data_AF-A0A954H627-F1
#
_entry.id   AF-A0A954H627-F1
#
_cell.length_a   1.000
_cell.length_b   1.000
_cell.length_c   1.000
_cell.angle_alpha   90.00
_cell.angle_beta   90.00
_cell.angle_gamma   90.00
#
_symmetry.space_group_name_H-M   'P 1'
#
loop_
_entity.id
_entity.type
_entity.pdbx_description
1 polymer ?
#
loop_
_entity_poly.entity_id
_entity_poly.type
_entity_poly.pdbx_seq_one_letter_code
_entity_poly.pdbx_strand_id
1 'polypeptide(L)'
;MYFVTIDKNGDAIERRKPFSDYAEAIKYFSKYYQPKLGRGTLKFTTEVVDGEFVRSYSELVDPTTIDPSDHARYVRSIKMDNAFSYDGSFVFLIESDLGIQDYDKNDDEE
;
A
#
# COMPACT_ATOMS: atom_id res chain seq x y z
N MET A 1 16.67 -1.26 7.06
CA MET A 1 15.70 -2.38 7.06
C MET A 1 14.40 -1.86 6.45
N TYR A 2 13.51 -2.75 5.98
CA TYR A 2 12.20 -2.36 5.46
C TYR A 2 11.10 -3.00 6.29
N PHE A 3 9.98 -2.30 6.44
CA PHE A 3 8.87 -2.75 7.27
C PHE A 3 7.58 -2.68 6.47
N VAL A 4 6.88 -3.80 6.41
CA VAL A 4 5.61 -3.91 5.71
C VAL A 4 4.46 -3.78 6.70
N THR A 5 3.54 -2.88 6.40
CA THR A 5 2.23 -2.77 7.05
C THR A 5 1.15 -2.99 6.00
N ILE A 6 0.13 -3.77 6.34
CA ILE A 6 -1.00 -4.07 5.46
C ILE A 6 -2.29 -3.92 6.25
N ASP A 7 -3.15 -3.04 5.77
CA ASP A 7 -4.51 -2.90 6.28
C ASP A 7 -5.49 -3.52 5.29
N LYS A 8 -6.46 -4.27 5.81
CA LYS A 8 -7.59 -4.83 5.07
C LYS A 8 -8.88 -4.27 5.67
N ASN A 9 -9.65 -3.55 4.86
CA ASN A 9 -10.90 -2.91 5.25
C ASN A 9 -10.76 -1.98 6.48
N GLY A 10 -9.59 -1.36 6.64
CA GLY A 10 -9.27 -0.50 7.78
C GLY A 10 -8.64 -1.22 8.99
N ASP A 11 -8.59 -2.55 8.98
CA ASP A 11 -7.97 -3.34 10.04
C ASP A 11 -6.56 -3.78 9.64
N ALA A 12 -5.58 -3.52 10.50
CA ALA A 12 -4.20 -3.96 10.29
C ALA A 12 -4.08 -5.49 10.41
N ILE A 13 -3.78 -6.15 9.29
CA ILE A 13 -3.55 -7.60 9.22
C ILE A 13 -2.06 -7.97 9.28
N GLU A 14 -1.18 -7.03 8.96
CA GLU A 14 0.27 -7.13 9.17
C GLU A 14 0.77 -5.78 9.68
N ARG A 15 1.58 -5.77 10.75
CA ARG A 15 2.15 -4.54 11.31
C ARG A 15 3.66 -4.62 11.34
N ARG A 16 4.32 -3.68 10.66
CA ARG A 16 5.79 -3.50 10.64
C ARG A 16 6.54 -4.82 10.49
N LYS A 17 6.10 -5.69 9.59
CA LYS A 17 6.77 -6.97 9.30
C LYS A 17 8.13 -6.68 8.66
N PRO A 18 9.26 -7.16 9.23
CA PRO A 18 10.58 -6.77 8.75
C PRO A 18 11.00 -7.54 7.50
N PHE A 19 11.72 -6.86 6.62
CA PHE A 19 12.38 -7.38 5.42
C PHE A 19 13.77 -6.76 5.28
N SER A 20 14.74 -7.56 4.87
CA SER A 20 16.10 -7.09 4.58
C SER A 20 16.22 -6.42 3.21
N ASP A 21 15.29 -6.69 2.29
CA ASP A 21 15.31 -6.22 0.91
C ASP A 21 13.95 -5.64 0.48
N TYR A 22 13.99 -4.53 -0.26
CA TYR A 22 12.79 -3.82 -0.70
C TYR A 22 12.00 -4.59 -1.76
N ALA A 23 12.67 -5.32 -2.65
CA ALA A 23 11.99 -6.13 -3.66
C ALA A 23 11.30 -7.33 -3.02
N GLU A 24 11.86 -7.92 -1.95
CA GLU A 24 11.17 -8.92 -1.14
C GLU A 24 9.92 -8.36 -0.45
N ALA A 25 10.00 -7.15 0.10
CA ALA A 25 8.85 -6.45 0.68
C ALA A 25 7.74 -6.22 -0.35
N ILE A 26 8.06 -5.74 -1.55
CA ILE A 26 7.08 -5.59 -2.66
C ILE A 26 6.47 -6.95 -3.02
N LYS A 27 7.31 -7.98 -3.18
CA LYS A 27 6.85 -9.32 -3.57
C LYS A 27 5.90 -9.91 -2.53
N TYR A 28 6.04 -9.54 -1.26
CA TYR A 28 5.14 -9.99 -0.20
C TYR A 28 3.68 -9.62 -0.46
N PHE A 29 3.41 -8.46 -1.08
CA PHE A 29 2.06 -8.00 -1.37
C PHE A 29 1.32 -8.87 -2.39
N SER A 30 2.02 -9.65 -3.21
CA SER A 30 1.39 -10.52 -4.22
C SER A 30 0.54 -11.65 -3.62
N LYS A 31 0.56 -11.82 -2.28
CA LYS A 31 -0.31 -12.75 -1.56
C LYS A 31 -1.75 -12.27 -1.45
N TYR A 32 -1.98 -10.96 -1.58
CA TYR A 32 -3.27 -10.33 -1.30
C TYR A 32 -4.05 -9.94 -2.56
N TYR A 33 -3.46 -10.15 -3.74
CA TYR A 33 -4.11 -9.88 -5.01
C TYR A 33 -3.58 -10.80 -6.11
N GLN A 34 -4.40 -11.00 -7.14
CA GLN A 34 -4.01 -11.74 -8.33
C GLN A 34 -4.43 -10.97 -9.60
N PRO A 35 -3.57 -10.83 -10.62
CA PRO A 35 -3.98 -10.22 -11.88
C PRO A 35 -5.13 -10.99 -12.56
N LYS A 36 -6.19 -10.30 -12.99
CA LYS A 36 -7.32 -10.90 -13.73
C LYS A 36 -6.95 -11.22 -15.19
N LEU A 37 -6.16 -10.36 -15.83
CA LEU A 37 -5.77 -10.48 -17.23
C LEU A 37 -4.25 -10.30 -17.39
N GLY A 38 -3.51 -11.37 -17.66
CA GLY A 38 -2.08 -11.32 -17.96
C GLY A 38 -1.24 -10.61 -16.89
N ARG A 39 -0.36 -9.69 -17.30
CA ARG A 39 0.52 -8.91 -16.40
C ARG A 39 -0.20 -7.66 -15.87
N GLY A 40 -0.97 -7.80 -14.80
CA GLY A 40 -1.45 -6.65 -14.01
C GLY A 40 -0.29 -5.94 -13.32
N THR A 41 -0.24 -4.61 -13.41
CA THR A 41 0.83 -3.78 -12.80
C THR A 41 0.26 -2.95 -11.66
N LEU A 42 0.63 -3.30 -10.43
CA LEU A 42 0.31 -2.50 -9.25
C LEU A 42 1.32 -1.36 -9.14
N LYS A 43 0.83 -0.12 -9.08
CA LYS A 43 1.69 1.07 -9.00
C LYS A 43 1.84 1.48 -7.54
N PHE A 44 3.07 1.83 -7.18
CA PHE A 44 3.39 2.37 -5.88
C PHE A 44 3.76 3.85 -6.01
N THR A 45 3.31 4.65 -5.05
CA THR A 45 3.85 5.99 -4.81
C THR A 45 4.99 5.84 -3.82
N THR A 46 6.16 6.38 -4.15
CA THR A 46 7.34 6.33 -3.28
C THR A 46 7.74 7.73 -2.86
N GLU A 47 7.96 7.90 -1.57
CA GLU A 47 8.47 9.13 -0.96
C GLU A 47 9.96 8.99 -0.67
N VAL A 48 10.70 10.02 -1.09
CA VAL A 48 12.15 10.15 -0.90
C VAL A 48 12.40 11.52 -0.29
N VAL A 49 13.12 11.56 0.82
CA VAL A 49 13.48 12.79 1.55
C VAL A 49 14.99 12.87 1.61
N ASP A 50 15.55 14.01 1.19
CA ASP A 50 17.01 14.23 1.12
C ASP A 50 17.81 13.14 0.37
N GLY A 51 17.17 12.51 -0.61
CA GLY A 51 17.75 11.42 -1.39
C GLY A 51 17.62 10.03 -0.78
N GLU A 52 17.06 9.92 0.43
CA GLU A 52 16.85 8.66 1.15
C GLU A 52 15.41 8.16 0.99
N PHE A 53 15.26 6.85 0.85
CA PHE A 53 13.94 6.21 0.80
C PHE A 53 13.27 6.27 2.18
N VAL A 54 12.05 6.81 2.23
CA VAL A 54 11.27 6.92 3.47
C VAL A 54 10.16 5.87 3.49
N ARG A 55 9.29 5.90 2.47
CA ARG A 55 8.17 4.96 2.36
C ARG A 55 7.68 4.77 0.93
N SER A 56 6.99 3.67 0.70
CA SER A 56 6.27 3.39 -0.53
C SER A 56 4.91 2.82 -0.20
N TYR A 57 3.88 3.26 -0.91
CA TYR A 57 2.52 2.80 -0.64
C TYR A 57 1.69 2.62 -1.91
N SER A 58 0.69 1.76 -1.80
CA SER A 58 -0.31 1.49 -2.84
C SER A 58 -1.64 1.09 -2.19
N GLU A 59 -2.71 1.20 -2.95
CA GLU A 59 -4.05 0.83 -2.50
C GLU A 59 -4.76 -0.01 -3.58
N LEU A 60 -5.51 -1.01 -3.12
CA LEU A 60 -6.50 -1.72 -3.91
C LEU A 60 -7.83 -1.54 -3.20
N VAL A 61 -8.68 -0.65 -3.71
CA VAL A 61 -9.93 -0.30 -3.03
C VAL A 61 -11.11 -0.88 -3.78
N ASP A 62 -12.01 -1.55 -3.04
CA ASP A 62 -13.27 -2.01 -3.59
C ASP A 62 -14.12 -0.79 -4.02
N PRO A 63 -14.50 -0.68 -5.30
CA PRO A 63 -15.25 0.47 -5.80
C PRO A 63 -16.61 0.65 -5.11
N THR A 64 -17.21 -0.39 -4.54
CA THR A 64 -18.48 -0.32 -3.81
C THR A 64 -18.38 0.42 -2.48
N THR A 65 -17.16 0.63 -1.99
CA THR A 65 -16.88 1.36 -0.73
C THR A 65 -16.56 2.84 -0.95
N ILE A 66 -16.43 3.28 -2.20
CA ILE A 66 -16.11 4.66 -2.57
C ILE A 66 -17.40 5.42 -2.90
N ASP A 67 -17.56 6.62 -2.35
CA ASP A 67 -18.60 7.55 -2.79
C ASP A 67 -18.39 7.89 -4.28
N PRO A 68 -19.35 7.57 -5.18
CA PRO A 68 -19.24 7.90 -6.60
C PRO A 68 -19.09 9.39 -6.91
N SER A 69 -19.42 10.28 -5.95
CA SER A 69 -19.19 11.72 -6.08
C SER A 69 -17.70 12.08 -6.12
N ASP A 70 -16.83 11.27 -5.51
CA ASP A 70 -15.38 11.33 -5.68
C ASP A 70 -14.99 10.61 -6.98
N HIS A 71 -15.28 11.27 -8.09
CA HIS A 71 -15.12 10.71 -9.43
C HIS A 71 -13.70 10.18 -9.69
N ALA A 72 -12.67 10.88 -9.21
CA ALA A 72 -11.29 10.51 -9.45
C ALA A 72 -10.92 9.20 -8.73
N ARG A 73 -11.29 9.08 -7.44
CA ARG A 73 -11.03 7.88 -6.65
C ARG A 73 -11.87 6.70 -7.13
N TYR A 74 -13.15 6.92 -7.45
CA TYR A 74 -14.04 5.89 -7.98
C TYR A 74 -13.54 5.33 -9.33
N VAL A 75 -13.11 6.19 -10.27
CA VAL A 75 -12.56 5.72 -11.55
C VAL A 75 -11.25 4.94 -11.33
N ARG A 76 -10.42 5.33 -10.37
CA ARG A 76 -9.19 4.60 -10.04
C ARG A 76 -9.51 3.22 -9.45
N SER A 77 -10.45 3.11 -8.52
CA SER A 77 -10.84 1.82 -7.92
C SER A 77 -11.41 0.87 -8.97
N ILE A 78 -12.29 1.34 -9.87
CA ILE A 78 -12.81 0.54 -11.00
C ILE A 78 -11.68 0.03 -11.91
N LYS A 79 -10.67 0.87 -12.20
CA LYS A 79 -9.51 0.42 -13.01
C LYS A 79 -8.73 -0.69 -12.30
N MET A 80 -8.57 -0.59 -10.98
CA MET A 80 -7.86 -1.61 -10.20
C MET A 80 -8.68 -2.89 -10.06
N ASP A 81 -9.99 -2.79 -9.80
CA ASP A 81 -10.90 -3.94 -9.80
C ASP A 81 -10.90 -4.65 -11.16
N ASN A 82 -10.90 -3.94 -12.29
CA ASN A 82 -10.79 -4.59 -13.59
C ASN A 82 -9.43 -5.31 -13.81
N ALA A 83 -8.36 -4.84 -13.17
CA ALA A 83 -7.02 -5.40 -13.34
C ALA A 83 -6.70 -6.55 -12.38
N PHE A 84 -7.30 -6.57 -11.19
CA PHE A 84 -6.93 -7.47 -10.10
C PHE A 84 -8.14 -8.11 -9.41
N SER A 85 -7.96 -9.34 -8.95
CA SER A 85 -8.83 -10.02 -8.00
C SER A 85 -8.22 -9.89 -6.61
N TYR A 86 -9.02 -9.42 -5.65
CA TYR A 86 -8.66 -9.24 -4.24
C TYR A 86 -9.93 -9.37 -3.40
N ASP A 87 -9.80 -9.68 -2.10
CA ASP A 87 -10.93 -10.07 -1.23
C ASP A 87 -11.28 -9.00 -0.17
N GLY A 88 -10.98 -7.74 -0.45
CA GLY A 88 -11.29 -6.57 0.38
C GLY A 88 -10.50 -5.33 -0.07
N SER A 89 -10.74 -4.19 0.57
CA SER A 89 -9.93 -2.99 0.32
C SER A 89 -8.62 -3.10 1.07
N PHE A 90 -7.49 -2.97 0.37
CA PHE A 90 -6.15 -3.06 0.92
C PHE A 90 -5.41 -1.73 0.84
N VAL A 91 -4.68 -1.41 1.91
CA VAL A 91 -3.59 -0.43 1.91
C VAL A 91 -2.29 -1.19 2.12
N PHE A 92 -1.33 -1.00 1.23
CA PHE A 92 0.00 -1.58 1.28
C PHE A 92 0.99 -0.47 1.58
N LEU A 93 1.80 -0.66 2.62
CA LEU A 93 2.81 0.30 3.05
C LEU A 93 4.14 -0.43 3.29
N ILE A 94 5.21 0.12 2.72
CA ILE A 94 6.60 -0.23 3.03
C ILE A 94 7.26 1.01 3.60
N GLU A 95 7.90 0.90 4.75
CA GLU A 95 8.65 1.98 5.39
C GLU A 95 10.10 1.57 5.60
N SER A 96 11.02 2.54 5.55
CA SER A 96 12.37 2.37 6.07
C SER A 96 12.41 2.67 7.57
N ASP A 97 13.56 2.42 8.20
CA ASP A 97 13.81 2.87 9.58
C ASP A 97 13.61 4.38 9.73
N LEU A 98 13.99 5.18 8.71
CA LEU A 98 13.78 6.62 8.69
C LEU A 98 12.28 6.97 8.65
N GLY A 99 11.51 6.30 7.79
CA GLY A 99 10.06 6.51 7.71
C GLY A 99 9.32 6.24 9.00
N ILE A 100 9.73 5.18 9.74
CA ILE A 100 9.16 4.90 11.05
C ILE A 100 9.52 5.98 12.06
N GLN A 101 10.78 6.43 12.09
CA GLN A 101 11.23 7.46 13.03
C GLN A 101 10.55 8.80 12.79
N ASP A 102 10.34 9.18 11.52
CA ASP A 102 9.63 10.40 11.16
C ASP A 102 8.16 10.33 11.59
N TYR A 103 7.52 9.16 11.48
CA TYR A 103 6.16 8.98 11.97
C TYR A 103 6.09 9.08 13.51
N ASP A 104 6.93 8.31 14.21
CA ASP A 104 6.89 8.25 15.68
C ASP A 104 7.23 9.61 16.33
N LYS A 105 8.07 10.46 15.70
CA LYS A 105 8.33 11.83 16.18
C LYS A 105 7.14 12.77 16.05
N ASN A 106 6.29 12.59 15.04
CA ASN A 106 5.12 13.43 14.86
C ASN A 106 3.99 13.04 15.83
N ASP A 107 3.89 11.75 16.22
CA ASP A 107 2.90 11.28 17.21
C ASP A 107 3.22 11.74 18.65
N ASP A 108 4.48 12.00 18.98
CA ASP A 108 4.90 12.52 20.31
C ASP A 108 4.70 14.05 20.46
N GLU A 109 4.34 14.76 19.38
CA GLU A 109 4.11 16.22 19.36
C GLU A 109 2.61 16.62 19.33
N GLU A 110 1.67 15.66 19.38
CA GLU A 110 0.22 15.88 19.56
C GLU A 110 -0.28 15.58 20.99
#